data_AF-A0A521FY22-F1
#
_entry.id   AF-A0A521FY22-F1
#
_cell.length_a   1.000
_cell.length_b   1.000
_cell.length_c   1.000
_cell.angle_alpha   90.00
_cell.angle_beta   90.00
_cell.angle_gamma   90.00
#
_symmetry.space_group_name_H-M   'P 1'
#
loop_
_entity.id
_entity.type
_entity.pdbx_description
1 polymer ?
#
loop_
_entity_poly.entity_id
_entity_poly.type
_entity_poly.pdbx_seq_one_letter_code
_entity_poly.pdbx_strand_id
1 'polypeptide(L)'
;IRFNVVLNEKLSLFLLFISVLTMFMAGLGANFEFDLKKIIALSTLSQLGLMMSILSMSNYKLAFFHLLTHALFKALLFMCAGAIIHNLQDMQDIRFMGNLMVQMPLTCICMNISNLALCGMPFLAGFYSSDLILEIICMDYINIFIFMLFFISTGLTACYSFRLCYYSITGDFNFYSFHSLNDEGWIMLKSMLFMLIFVIFMGSVLSWLIFPTPMMICLPIELKMLALLVIIIGIWMGYEMSKFSISWFNNSLKFYSYSYFFSYMWFMPNISTFTMNYVPLILSYNLYKNFDQGWNEYFGGQGMYKNMKNNSIFFQFLQNNNMKIYLILFIL
;
A
#
# COMPACT_ATOMS: atom_id res chain seq x y z
N ILE A 1 8.75 8.01 14.53
CA ILE A 1 9.50 9.27 14.75
C ILE A 1 9.58 9.61 16.24
N ARG A 2 8.46 9.76 16.97
CA ARG A 2 8.47 10.12 18.41
C ARG A 2 9.32 9.22 19.32
N PHE A 3 9.30 7.91 19.10
CA PHE A 3 10.04 6.93 19.90
C PHE A 3 11.39 6.51 19.25
N ASN A 4 12.03 7.40 18.48
CA ASN A 4 13.30 7.05 17.82
C ASN A 4 14.39 6.59 18.81
N VAL A 5 14.44 7.16 20.02
CA VAL A 5 15.44 6.86 21.06
C VAL A 5 15.34 5.40 21.54
N VAL A 6 14.17 4.77 21.38
CA VAL A 6 13.93 3.39 21.81
C VAL A 6 14.36 2.37 20.75
N LEU A 7 14.64 2.80 19.51
CA LEU A 7 14.99 1.91 18.42
C LEU A 7 16.42 1.35 18.62
N ASN A 8 16.49 0.09 19.02
CA ASN A 8 17.74 -0.66 19.09
C ASN A 8 18.24 -1.04 17.68
N GLU A 9 19.56 -1.21 17.51
CA GLU A 9 20.22 -1.48 16.22
C GLU A 9 19.68 -2.72 15.50
N LYS A 10 19.40 -3.81 16.24
CA LYS A 10 18.83 -5.03 15.64
C LYS A 10 17.43 -4.79 15.07
N LEU A 11 16.64 -3.98 15.78
CA LEU A 11 15.28 -3.66 15.38
C LEU A 11 15.28 -2.66 14.22
N SER A 12 16.24 -1.73 14.19
CA SER A 12 16.41 -0.81 13.07
C SER A 12 16.82 -1.54 11.79
N LEU A 13 17.74 -2.51 11.86
CA LEU A 13 18.09 -3.35 10.70
C LEU A 13 16.90 -4.18 10.17
N PHE A 14 16.10 -4.74 11.07
CA PHE A 14 14.88 -5.46 10.68
C PHE A 14 13.85 -4.55 10.01
N LEU A 15 13.63 -3.37 10.57
CA LEU A 15 12.76 -2.35 9.98
C LEU A 15 13.28 -1.90 8.61
N LEU A 16 14.60 -1.69 8.48
CA LEU A 16 15.23 -1.31 7.22
C LEU A 16 14.92 -2.34 6.14
N PHE A 17 15.10 -3.62 6.43
CA PHE A 17 14.82 -4.69 5.47
C PHE A 17 13.35 -4.71 5.02
N ILE A 18 12.40 -4.63 5.96
CA ILE A 18 10.96 -4.61 5.64
C ILE A 18 10.60 -3.36 4.83
N SER A 19 11.12 -2.20 5.22
CA SER A 19 10.82 -0.92 4.58
C SER A 19 11.29 -0.87 3.12
N VAL A 20 12.44 -1.47 2.82
CA VAL A 20 12.98 -1.51 1.47
C VAL A 20 12.25 -2.53 0.59
N LEU A 21 11.89 -3.68 1.16
CA LEU A 21 11.03 -4.65 0.46
C LEU A 21 9.65 -4.07 0.13
N THR A 22 9.02 -3.37 1.08
CA THR A 22 7.71 -2.71 0.85
C THR A 22 7.80 -1.62 -0.20
N MET A 23 8.89 -0.84 -0.20
CA MET A 23 9.16 0.17 -1.22
C MET A 23 9.28 -0.44 -2.63
N PHE A 24 10.07 -1.50 -2.76
CA PHE A 24 10.25 -2.21 -4.03
C PHE A 24 8.96 -2.86 -4.52
N MET A 25 8.28 -3.60 -3.64
CA MET A 25 7.03 -4.31 -3.93
C MET A 25 5.94 -3.33 -4.41
N ALA A 26 5.76 -2.20 -3.74
CA ALA A 26 4.79 -1.19 -4.15
C ALA A 26 5.17 -0.50 -5.46
N GLY A 27 6.46 -0.21 -5.66
CA GLY A 27 6.94 0.37 -6.91
C GLY A 27 6.68 -0.54 -8.11
N LEU A 28 6.89 -1.86 -7.94
CA LEU A 28 6.56 -2.84 -8.98
C LEU A 28 5.04 -2.94 -9.21
N GLY A 29 4.24 -3.08 -8.15
CA GLY A 29 2.78 -3.19 -8.27
C GLY A 29 2.15 -1.99 -8.98
N ALA A 30 2.63 -0.77 -8.69
CA ALA A 30 2.11 0.45 -9.31
C ALA A 30 2.30 0.49 -10.83
N ASN A 31 3.34 -0.16 -11.35
CA ASN A 31 3.62 -0.25 -12.79
C ASN A 31 2.69 -1.21 -13.54
N PHE A 32 1.98 -2.10 -12.84
CA PHE A 32 1.07 -3.08 -13.46
C PHE A 32 -0.41 -2.82 -13.15
N GLU A 33 -0.72 -2.02 -12.12
CA GLU A 33 -2.09 -1.59 -11.82
C GLU A 33 -2.61 -0.58 -12.85
N PHE A 34 -3.91 -0.55 -13.12
CA PHE A 34 -4.54 0.41 -14.05
C PHE A 34 -5.53 1.37 -13.37
N ASP A 35 -5.99 1.05 -12.16
CA ASP A 35 -6.87 1.96 -11.41
C ASP A 35 -6.07 3.16 -10.89
N LEU A 36 -6.48 4.38 -11.27
CA LEU A 36 -5.80 5.63 -10.93
C LEU A 36 -5.62 5.79 -9.40
N LYS A 37 -6.67 5.51 -8.61
CA LYS A 37 -6.59 5.58 -7.14
C LYS A 37 -5.61 4.56 -6.56
N LYS A 38 -5.55 3.33 -7.10
CA LYS A 38 -4.62 2.30 -6.62
C LYS A 38 -3.17 2.65 -6.94
N ILE A 39 -2.90 3.23 -8.11
CA ILE A 39 -1.55 3.72 -8.48
C ILE A 39 -1.11 4.81 -7.48
N ILE A 40 -1.99 5.76 -7.14
CA ILE A 40 -1.66 6.81 -6.16
C ILE A 40 -1.48 6.19 -4.75
N ALA A 41 -2.30 5.21 -4.36
CA ALA A 41 -2.15 4.51 -3.08
C ALA A 41 -0.82 3.74 -2.99
N LEU A 42 -0.46 2.96 -4.01
CA LEU A 42 0.82 2.23 -4.09
C LEU A 42 2.02 3.18 -4.10
N SER A 43 1.90 4.32 -4.77
CA SER A 43 2.92 5.34 -4.71
C SER A 43 3.01 6.05 -3.35
N THR A 44 2.00 5.99 -2.48
CA THR A 44 2.15 6.39 -1.06
C THR A 44 2.80 5.29 -0.23
N LEU A 45 2.49 4.02 -0.51
CA LEU A 45 3.10 2.89 0.19
C LEU A 45 4.61 2.81 -0.05
N SER A 46 5.05 3.08 -1.29
CA SER A 46 6.48 3.16 -1.62
C SER A 46 7.19 4.31 -0.90
N GLN A 47 6.62 5.50 -0.87
CA GLN A 47 7.19 6.65 -0.15
C GLN A 47 7.16 6.45 1.38
N LEU A 48 6.16 5.75 1.93
CA LEU A 48 6.17 5.33 3.34
C LEU A 48 7.28 4.32 3.63
N GLY A 49 7.56 3.40 2.71
CA GLY A 49 8.74 2.53 2.77
C GLY A 49 10.03 3.34 2.83
N LEU A 50 10.15 4.39 1.99
CA LEU A 50 11.27 5.33 2.00
C LEU A 50 11.37 6.12 3.33
N MET A 51 10.25 6.57 3.91
CA MET A 51 10.24 7.22 5.22
C MET A 51 10.69 6.30 6.35
N MET A 52 10.24 5.05 6.32
CA MET A 52 10.59 4.06 7.35
C MET A 52 12.04 3.63 7.26
N SER A 53 12.61 3.55 6.05
CA SER A 53 14.01 3.16 5.85
C SER A 53 14.99 4.23 6.38
N ILE A 54 14.70 5.52 6.20
CA ILE A 54 15.51 6.60 6.81
C ILE A 54 15.39 6.58 8.33
N LEU A 55 14.19 6.33 8.84
CA LEU A 55 13.96 6.25 10.27
C LEU A 55 14.77 5.10 10.89
N SER A 56 14.92 3.97 10.21
CA SER A 56 15.83 2.90 10.63
C SER A 56 17.31 3.30 10.58
N MET A 57 17.71 4.22 9.71
CA MET A 57 19.07 4.80 9.70
C MET A 57 19.26 5.91 10.75
N SER A 58 18.39 5.99 11.76
CA SER A 58 18.42 6.98 12.85
C SER A 58 18.16 8.45 12.44
N ASN A 59 17.87 8.71 11.16
CA ASN A 59 17.70 10.05 10.59
C ASN A 59 16.25 10.57 10.67
N TYR A 60 15.73 10.69 11.90
CA TYR A 60 14.32 11.04 12.14
C TYR A 60 13.89 12.43 11.63
N LYS A 61 14.79 13.44 11.64
CA LYS A 61 14.48 14.80 11.15
C LYS A 61 14.15 14.77 9.66
N LEU A 62 14.86 13.93 8.90
CA LEU A 62 14.69 13.77 7.46
C LEU A 62 13.42 12.99 7.12
N ALA A 63 13.15 11.93 7.86
CA ALA A 63 11.88 11.22 7.73
C ALA A 63 10.68 12.15 8.01
N PHE A 64 10.79 13.04 9.00
CA PHE A 64 9.75 14.03 9.29
C PHE A 64 9.62 15.10 8.20
N PHE A 65 10.75 15.61 7.71
CA PHE A 65 10.77 16.59 6.62
C PHE A 65 10.11 16.02 5.36
N HIS A 66 10.48 14.79 4.96
CA HIS A 66 9.87 14.13 3.81
C HIS A 66 8.38 13.82 4.03
N LEU A 67 7.96 13.47 5.24
CA LEU A 67 6.53 13.29 5.56
C LEU A 67 5.73 14.57 5.28
N LEU A 68 6.25 15.73 5.67
CA LEU A 68 5.59 17.01 5.44
C LEU A 68 5.51 17.36 3.94
N THR A 69 6.63 17.24 3.20
CA THR A 69 6.63 17.53 1.76
C THR A 69 5.74 16.55 1.00
N HIS A 70 5.76 15.27 1.37
CA HIS A 70 4.91 14.22 0.81
C HIS A 70 3.42 14.47 1.00
N ALA A 71 3.01 14.93 2.18
CA ALA A 71 1.61 15.24 2.43
C ALA A 71 1.08 16.31 1.45
N LEU A 72 1.90 17.31 1.12
CA LEU A 72 1.50 18.40 0.21
C LEU A 72 1.27 17.91 -1.22
N PHE A 73 2.26 17.23 -1.83
CA PHE A 73 2.11 16.80 -3.23
C PHE A 73 1.15 15.62 -3.39
N LYS A 74 1.03 14.72 -2.39
CA LYS A 74 0.01 13.66 -2.44
C LYS A 74 -1.40 14.18 -2.30
N ALA A 75 -1.64 15.17 -1.44
CA ALA A 75 -2.94 15.81 -1.35
C ALA A 75 -3.33 16.44 -2.71
N LEU A 76 -2.40 17.13 -3.37
CA LEU A 76 -2.62 17.65 -4.72
C LEU A 76 -2.93 16.54 -5.74
N LEU A 77 -2.19 15.43 -5.73
CA LEU A 77 -2.45 14.28 -6.59
C LEU A 77 -3.85 13.68 -6.39
N PHE A 78 -4.27 13.47 -5.14
CA PHE A 78 -5.60 12.91 -4.84
C PHE A 78 -6.74 13.88 -5.19
N MET A 79 -6.54 15.20 -5.05
CA MET A 79 -7.53 16.17 -5.50
C MET A 79 -7.66 16.19 -7.03
N CYS A 80 -6.54 16.20 -7.76
CA CYS A 80 -6.56 16.14 -9.24
C CYS A 80 -7.20 14.83 -9.72
N ALA A 81 -6.84 13.71 -9.10
CA ALA A 81 -7.46 12.41 -9.33
C ALA A 81 -8.98 12.41 -9.12
N GLY A 82 -9.44 13.04 -8.02
CA GLY A 82 -10.85 13.16 -7.71
C GLY A 82 -11.61 13.97 -8.77
N ALA A 83 -11.04 15.09 -9.21
CA ALA A 83 -11.62 15.92 -10.27
C ALA A 83 -11.71 15.16 -11.61
N ILE A 84 -10.66 14.43 -11.98
CA ILE A 84 -10.63 13.62 -13.21
C ILE A 84 -11.68 12.50 -13.14
N ILE A 85 -11.75 11.76 -12.03
CA ILE A 85 -12.69 10.64 -11.86
C ILE A 85 -14.14 11.12 -11.89
N HIS A 86 -14.44 12.23 -11.21
CA HIS A 86 -15.78 12.81 -11.22
C HIS A 86 -16.21 13.21 -12.63
N ASN A 87 -15.31 13.85 -13.39
CA ASN A 87 -15.61 14.30 -14.74
C ASN A 87 -15.73 13.13 -15.75
N LEU A 88 -15.05 12.01 -15.50
CA LEU A 88 -15.15 10.77 -16.26
C LEU A 88 -16.27 9.83 -15.78
N GLN A 89 -17.30 10.33 -15.08
CA GLN A 89 -18.43 9.53 -14.60
C GLN A 89 -17.99 8.32 -13.76
N ASP A 90 -17.10 8.55 -12.79
CA ASP A 90 -16.55 7.54 -11.88
C ASP A 90 -15.67 6.45 -12.54
N MET A 91 -15.30 6.61 -13.81
CA MET A 91 -14.33 5.73 -14.46
C MET A 91 -12.91 6.01 -13.96
N GLN A 92 -12.32 5.03 -13.27
CA GLN A 92 -11.01 5.17 -12.61
C GLN A 92 -9.85 4.57 -13.39
N ASP A 93 -10.14 3.78 -14.41
CA ASP A 93 -9.13 3.06 -15.19
C ASP A 93 -8.45 4.01 -16.18
N ILE A 94 -7.12 4.13 -16.07
CA ILE A 94 -6.31 5.05 -16.87
C ILE A 94 -6.33 4.73 -18.37
N ARG A 95 -6.74 3.52 -18.77
CA ARG A 95 -6.81 3.12 -20.19
C ARG A 95 -7.91 3.85 -20.95
N PHE A 96 -8.99 4.21 -20.25
CA PHE A 96 -10.07 5.03 -20.81
C PHE A 96 -9.76 6.53 -20.77
N MET A 97 -8.65 6.92 -20.14
CA MET A 97 -8.15 8.29 -20.20
C MET A 97 -7.33 8.50 -21.46
N GLY A 98 -7.13 9.76 -21.81
CA GLY A 98 -6.31 10.18 -22.94
C GLY A 98 -6.61 11.62 -23.28
N ASN A 99 -5.61 12.34 -23.80
CA ASN A 99 -5.71 13.75 -24.22
C ASN A 99 -6.48 14.71 -23.28
N LEU A 100 -6.40 14.52 -21.96
CA LEU A 100 -7.15 15.35 -21.00
C LEU A 100 -6.64 16.80 -20.98
N MET A 101 -5.42 17.06 -21.47
CA MET A 101 -4.84 18.40 -21.53
C MET A 101 -5.73 19.38 -22.31
N VAL A 102 -6.41 18.92 -23.35
CA VAL A 102 -7.27 19.78 -24.19
C VAL A 102 -8.57 20.14 -23.47
N GLN A 103 -9.12 19.23 -22.66
CA GLN A 103 -10.43 19.41 -22.01
C GLN A 103 -10.31 20.02 -20.61
N MET A 104 -9.31 19.61 -19.83
CA MET A 104 -9.10 20.02 -18.45
C MET A 104 -7.64 20.44 -18.20
N PRO A 105 -7.19 21.56 -18.79
CA PRO A 105 -5.77 21.94 -18.79
C PRO A 105 -5.23 22.23 -17.38
N LEU A 106 -6.01 22.86 -16.51
CA LEU A 106 -5.53 23.29 -15.19
C LEU A 106 -5.32 22.10 -14.26
N THR A 107 -6.27 21.17 -14.20
CA THR A 107 -6.11 19.91 -13.45
C THR A 107 -4.94 19.07 -13.99
N CYS A 108 -4.77 18.96 -15.30
CA CYS A 108 -3.64 18.25 -15.89
C CYS A 108 -2.29 18.87 -15.52
N ILE A 109 -2.16 20.20 -15.57
CA ILE A 109 -0.93 20.89 -15.13
C ILE A 109 -0.65 20.61 -13.66
N CYS A 110 -1.66 20.72 -12.79
CA CYS A 110 -1.52 20.43 -11.36
C CYS A 110 -1.08 18.97 -11.11
N MET A 111 -1.71 18.03 -11.81
CA MET A 111 -1.38 16.61 -11.72
C MET A 111 0.08 16.34 -12.13
N ASN A 112 0.53 16.93 -13.24
CA ASN A 112 1.88 16.71 -13.73
C ASN A 112 2.95 17.33 -12.85
N ILE A 113 2.73 18.55 -12.34
CA ILE A 113 3.65 19.19 -11.39
C ILE A 113 3.76 18.32 -10.13
N SER A 114 2.65 17.78 -9.65
CA SER A 114 2.67 16.89 -8.49
C SER A 114 3.34 15.52 -8.76
N ASN A 115 3.21 14.96 -9.97
CA ASN A 115 3.96 13.77 -10.40
C ASN A 115 5.46 14.04 -10.51
N LEU A 116 5.87 15.19 -11.07
CA LEU A 116 7.27 15.57 -11.15
C LEU A 116 7.87 15.82 -9.76
N ALA A 117 7.09 16.40 -8.84
CA ALA A 117 7.49 16.53 -7.45
C ALA A 117 7.69 15.15 -6.80
N LEU A 118 6.82 14.17 -7.08
CA LEU A 118 6.98 12.80 -6.59
C LEU A 118 8.27 12.12 -7.11
N CYS A 119 8.67 12.38 -8.36
CA CYS A 119 9.91 11.86 -8.93
C CYS A 119 11.18 12.50 -8.35
N GLY A 120 11.05 13.60 -7.59
CA GLY A 120 12.21 14.35 -7.10
C GLY A 120 12.88 15.20 -8.18
N MET A 121 12.14 15.73 -9.15
CA MET A 121 12.69 16.66 -10.13
C MET A 121 13.29 17.92 -9.46
N PRO A 122 14.40 18.46 -9.97
CA PRO A 122 15.12 19.54 -9.33
C PRO A 122 14.22 20.75 -9.09
N PHE A 123 14.43 21.41 -7.94
CA PHE A 123 13.70 22.59 -7.46
C PHE A 123 12.24 22.40 -7.03
N LEU A 124 11.64 21.21 -7.18
CA LEU A 124 10.32 20.91 -6.58
C LEU A 124 10.45 20.41 -5.14
N ALA A 125 9.38 20.45 -4.36
CA ALA A 125 9.42 20.06 -2.94
C ALA A 125 9.93 18.64 -2.68
N GLY A 126 9.73 17.72 -3.63
CA GLY A 126 10.25 16.35 -3.52
C GLY A 126 11.78 16.33 -3.49
N PHE A 127 12.44 17.03 -4.41
CA PHE A 127 13.90 17.05 -4.56
C PHE A 127 14.62 17.36 -3.25
N TYR A 128 14.21 18.44 -2.55
CA TYR A 128 14.84 18.83 -1.29
C TYR A 128 14.86 17.72 -0.24
N SER A 129 13.86 16.84 -0.26
CA SER A 129 13.73 15.72 0.69
C SER A 129 14.29 14.42 0.12
N SER A 130 13.74 13.91 -0.98
CA SER A 130 14.03 12.57 -1.50
C SER A 130 15.45 12.45 -2.04
N ASP A 131 16.00 13.48 -2.69
CA ASP A 131 17.38 13.45 -3.20
C ASP A 131 18.37 13.44 -2.03
N LEU A 132 18.15 14.31 -1.04
CA LEU A 132 18.97 14.39 0.17
C LEU A 132 18.91 13.08 0.98
N ILE A 133 17.77 12.37 0.97
CA ILE A 133 17.66 11.03 1.54
C ILE A 133 18.55 10.02 0.81
N LEU A 134 18.51 10.00 -0.53
CA LEU A 134 19.31 9.09 -1.34
C LEU A 134 20.80 9.34 -1.16
N GLU A 135 21.20 10.60 -1.01
CA GLU A 135 22.60 10.96 -0.74
C GLU A 135 23.09 10.44 0.62
N ILE A 136 22.26 10.53 1.65
CA ILE A 136 22.63 10.01 2.98
C ILE A 136 22.72 8.48 2.97
N ILE A 137 21.86 7.82 2.21
CA ILE A 137 21.94 6.37 1.97
C ILE A 137 23.26 6.01 1.28
N CYS A 138 23.73 6.82 0.33
CA CYS A 138 25.05 6.60 -0.31
C CYS A 138 26.22 6.78 0.65
N MET A 139 26.05 7.54 1.72
CA MET A 139 27.09 7.80 2.72
C MET A 139 27.18 6.72 3.79
N ASP A 140 26.03 6.16 4.16
CA ASP A 140 25.94 5.17 5.21
C ASP A 140 26.43 3.79 4.73
N TYR A 141 26.94 2.99 5.66
CA TYR A 141 27.38 1.63 5.40
C TYR A 141 26.18 0.67 5.29
N ILE A 142 25.67 0.52 4.08
CA ILE A 142 24.51 -0.31 3.79
C ILE A 142 24.93 -1.55 2.97
N ASN A 143 24.23 -2.66 3.19
CA ASN A 143 24.40 -3.86 2.36
C ASN A 143 24.08 -3.56 0.89
N ILE A 144 24.93 -4.05 -0.02
CA ILE A 144 24.78 -3.91 -1.48
C ILE A 144 23.38 -4.31 -1.95
N PHE A 145 22.80 -5.37 -1.38
CA PHE A 145 21.44 -5.79 -1.75
C PHE A 145 20.38 -4.71 -1.46
N ILE A 146 20.44 -4.09 -0.26
CA ILE A 146 19.53 -3.02 0.14
C ILE A 146 19.77 -1.78 -0.71
N PHE A 147 21.04 -1.45 -0.97
CA PHE A 147 21.42 -0.34 -1.85
C PHE A 147 20.78 -0.49 -3.24
N MET A 148 20.91 -1.67 -3.87
CA MET A 148 20.33 -1.93 -5.19
C MET A 148 18.80 -1.82 -5.18
N LEU A 149 18.13 -2.38 -4.16
CA LEU A 149 16.66 -2.28 -4.06
C LEU A 149 16.19 -0.84 -3.92
N PHE A 150 16.89 0.00 -3.16
CA PHE A 150 16.57 1.42 -3.03
C PHE A 150 16.61 2.12 -4.39
N PHE A 151 17.74 2.06 -5.10
CA PHE A 151 17.86 2.75 -6.38
C PHE A 151 16.88 2.22 -7.43
N ILE A 152 16.72 0.89 -7.54
CA ILE A 152 15.72 0.31 -8.44
C ILE A 152 14.32 0.81 -8.08
N SER A 153 13.96 0.83 -6.79
CA SER A 153 12.65 1.31 -6.37
C SER A 153 12.42 2.80 -6.70
N THR A 154 13.44 3.66 -6.57
CA THR A 154 13.35 5.07 -7.01
C THR A 154 13.17 5.19 -8.52
N GLY A 155 13.87 4.38 -9.32
CA GLY A 155 13.65 4.30 -10.77
C GLY A 155 12.23 3.84 -11.12
N LEU A 156 11.68 2.88 -10.37
CA LEU A 156 10.28 2.44 -10.54
C LEU A 156 9.29 3.56 -10.21
N THR A 157 9.60 4.45 -9.26
CA THR A 157 8.76 5.64 -8.98
C THR A 157 8.70 6.63 -10.13
N ALA A 158 9.82 6.85 -10.79
CA ALA A 158 9.88 7.64 -12.02
C ALA A 158 9.15 6.93 -13.19
N CYS A 159 9.21 5.60 -13.25
CA CYS A 159 8.54 4.81 -14.27
C CYS A 159 7.01 4.92 -14.19
N TYR A 160 6.38 4.63 -13.03
CA TYR A 160 4.91 4.65 -12.94
C TYR A 160 4.32 6.06 -13.02
N SER A 161 5.07 7.08 -12.59
CA SER A 161 4.63 8.48 -12.65
C SER A 161 4.61 8.99 -14.08
N PHE A 162 5.65 8.72 -14.87
CA PHE A 162 5.65 9.05 -16.30
C PHE A 162 4.69 8.20 -17.11
N ARG A 163 4.46 6.93 -16.71
CA ARG A 163 3.38 6.12 -17.26
C ARG A 163 2.02 6.80 -17.05
N LEU A 164 1.77 7.33 -15.86
CA LEU A 164 0.53 8.06 -15.56
C LEU A 164 0.44 9.39 -16.33
N CYS A 165 1.54 10.13 -16.46
CA CYS A 165 1.60 11.32 -17.32
C CYS A 165 1.29 10.96 -18.78
N TYR A 166 1.78 9.82 -19.28
CA TYR A 166 1.50 9.36 -20.63
C TYR A 166 0.00 9.16 -20.83
N TYR A 167 -0.66 8.32 -20.02
CA TYR A 167 -2.10 8.03 -20.20
C TYR A 167 -3.03 9.23 -19.94
N SER A 168 -2.61 10.22 -19.16
CA SER A 168 -3.43 11.41 -18.89
C SER A 168 -3.29 12.49 -19.98
N ILE A 169 -2.06 12.74 -20.44
CA ILE A 169 -1.76 13.86 -21.35
C ILE A 169 -1.67 13.40 -22.80
N THR A 170 -0.95 12.31 -23.04
CA THR A 170 -0.50 11.91 -24.38
C THR A 170 -1.33 10.78 -24.94
N GLY A 171 -1.47 10.77 -26.27
CA GLY A 171 -2.33 9.82 -26.96
C GLY A 171 -3.71 10.39 -27.23
N ASP A 172 -4.52 9.58 -27.90
CA ASP A 172 -5.87 9.98 -28.31
C ASP A 172 -6.85 9.87 -27.15
N PHE A 173 -7.94 10.63 -27.25
CA PHE A 173 -9.02 10.59 -26.27
C PHE A 173 -9.81 9.27 -26.39
N ASN A 174 -9.72 8.40 -25.37
CA ASN A 174 -10.27 7.04 -25.39
C ASN A 174 -11.63 6.88 -24.69
N PHE A 175 -12.18 7.95 -24.12
CA PHE A 175 -13.46 7.90 -23.42
C PHE A 175 -14.65 8.03 -24.38
N TYR A 176 -15.87 7.93 -23.86
CA TYR A 176 -17.10 8.03 -24.65
C TYR A 176 -17.16 9.32 -25.49
N SER A 177 -17.64 9.21 -26.72
CA SER A 177 -17.77 10.33 -27.66
C SER A 177 -18.67 11.44 -27.14
N PHE A 178 -19.75 11.09 -26.42
CA PHE A 178 -20.58 12.04 -25.68
C PHE A 178 -20.06 12.17 -24.26
N HIS A 179 -19.26 13.20 -24.01
CA HIS A 179 -18.71 13.51 -22.69
C HIS A 179 -18.86 15.00 -22.38
N SER A 180 -19.05 15.33 -21.11
CA SER A 180 -19.12 16.70 -20.58
C SER A 180 -17.89 16.98 -19.70
N LEU A 181 -16.70 16.93 -20.31
CA LEU A 181 -15.45 17.16 -19.59
C LEU A 181 -15.13 18.65 -19.53
N ASN A 182 -15.34 19.24 -18.36
CA ASN A 182 -15.12 20.66 -18.11
C ASN A 182 -14.29 20.86 -16.83
N ASP A 183 -13.41 21.86 -16.85
CA ASP A 183 -12.65 22.29 -15.66
C ASP A 183 -13.35 23.48 -14.93
N GLU A 184 -14.67 23.62 -15.05
CA GLU A 184 -15.40 24.82 -14.58
C GLU A 184 -15.67 24.85 -13.06
N GLY A 185 -15.27 23.81 -12.34
CA GLY A 185 -15.44 23.70 -10.89
C GLY A 185 -14.52 24.65 -10.12
N TRP A 186 -14.86 25.94 -10.07
CA TRP A 186 -14.04 27.00 -9.45
C TRP A 186 -13.58 26.70 -8.02
N ILE A 187 -14.42 26.06 -7.20
CA ILE A 187 -14.09 25.70 -5.82
C ILE A 187 -12.94 24.69 -5.79
N MET A 188 -12.99 23.67 -6.66
CA MET A 188 -11.95 22.65 -6.77
C MET A 188 -10.69 23.23 -7.41
N LEU A 189 -10.82 24.03 -8.46
CA LEU A 189 -9.67 24.71 -9.07
C LEU A 189 -8.92 25.59 -8.07
N LYS A 190 -9.65 26.37 -7.27
CA LYS A 190 -9.05 27.24 -6.26
C LYS A 190 -8.26 26.46 -5.21
N SER A 191 -8.77 25.31 -4.74
CA SER A 191 -8.06 24.48 -3.78
C SER A 191 -6.82 23.80 -4.40
N MET A 192 -6.91 23.33 -5.65
CA MET A 192 -5.78 22.74 -6.37
C MET A 192 -4.67 23.77 -6.64
N LEU A 193 -5.01 24.97 -7.11
CA LEU A 193 -4.05 26.05 -7.36
C LEU A 193 -3.37 26.51 -6.07
N PHE A 194 -4.11 26.60 -4.96
CA PHE A 194 -3.52 26.92 -3.65
C PHE A 194 -2.49 25.86 -3.23
N MET A 195 -2.83 24.58 -3.37
CA MET A 195 -1.91 23.49 -3.04
C MET A 195 -0.70 23.43 -3.98
N LEU A 196 -0.86 23.76 -5.26
CA LEU A 196 0.23 23.86 -6.22
C LEU A 196 1.33 24.84 -5.76
N ILE A 197 0.93 26.00 -5.24
CA ILE A 197 1.88 26.99 -4.69
C ILE A 197 2.72 26.36 -3.57
N PHE A 198 2.12 25.58 -2.67
CA PHE A 198 2.87 24.88 -1.63
C PHE A 198 3.80 23.80 -2.17
N VAL A 199 3.39 23.04 -3.18
CA VAL A 199 4.25 21.99 -3.77
C VAL A 199 5.52 22.58 -4.40
N ILE A 200 5.46 23.82 -4.89
CA ILE A 200 6.63 24.50 -5.46
C ILE A 200 7.50 25.12 -4.35
N PHE A 201 6.92 25.91 -3.44
CA PHE A 201 7.71 26.71 -2.50
C PHE A 201 7.97 26.05 -1.15
N MET A 202 7.07 25.19 -0.66
CA MET A 202 7.15 24.76 0.74
C MET A 202 8.35 23.84 1.01
N GLY A 203 8.87 23.13 0.00
CA GLY A 203 10.04 22.28 0.17
C GLY A 203 11.32 23.07 0.53
N SER A 204 11.54 24.21 -0.12
CA SER A 204 12.68 25.08 0.19
C SER A 204 12.48 25.82 1.52
N VAL A 205 11.27 26.29 1.79
CA VAL A 205 10.94 26.95 3.07
C VAL A 205 11.13 25.98 4.24
N LEU A 206 10.64 24.75 4.13
CA LEU A 206 10.79 23.74 5.17
C LEU A 206 12.24 23.28 5.36
N SER A 207 13.03 23.19 4.28
CA SER A 207 14.44 22.79 4.41
C SER A 207 15.24 23.82 5.22
N TRP A 208 15.03 25.12 4.98
CA TRP A 208 15.64 26.21 5.75
C TRP A 208 15.17 26.26 7.21
N LEU A 209 13.91 25.89 7.49
CA LEU A 209 13.37 25.89 8.85
C LEU A 209 13.85 24.68 9.68
N ILE A 210 13.89 23.49 9.10
CA ILE A 210 14.18 22.24 9.82
C ILE A 210 15.68 22.00 9.97
N PHE A 211 16.48 22.40 8.96
CA PHE A 211 17.93 22.23 8.95
C PHE A 211 18.63 23.59 9.09
N PRO A 212 18.82 24.08 10.33
CA PRO A 212 19.54 25.34 10.55
C PRO A 212 21.02 25.26 10.14
N THR A 213 21.57 24.05 10.12
CA THR A 213 22.93 23.76 9.65
C THR A 213 22.85 22.81 8.46
N PRO A 214 23.53 23.11 7.33
CA PRO A 214 23.58 22.19 6.20
C PRO A 214 24.28 20.89 6.63
N MET A 215 23.69 19.75 6.29
CA MET A 215 24.35 18.45 6.46
C MET A 215 25.53 18.37 5.50
N MET A 216 26.71 17.97 5.98
CA MET A 216 27.90 17.81 5.15
C MET A 216 27.81 16.51 4.35
N ILE A 217 27.73 16.62 3.02
CA ILE A 217 27.66 15.47 2.10
C ILE A 217 28.94 15.44 1.24
N CYS A 218 29.91 14.63 1.66
CA CYS A 218 31.13 14.24 0.93
C CYS A 218 30.97 12.97 0.07
N LEU A 219 30.39 13.08 -1.13
CA LEU A 219 30.28 11.95 -2.08
C LEU A 219 31.20 12.15 -3.29
N PRO A 220 31.76 11.07 -3.89
CA PRO A 220 32.34 11.15 -5.22
C PRO A 220 31.27 11.53 -6.26
N ILE A 221 31.69 12.16 -7.35
CA ILE A 221 30.79 12.68 -8.39
C ILE A 221 29.86 11.60 -8.97
N GLU A 222 30.35 10.37 -9.09
CA GLU A 222 29.59 9.23 -9.59
C GLU A 222 28.38 8.91 -8.72
N LEU A 223 28.56 8.86 -7.39
CA LEU A 223 27.48 8.57 -6.45
C LEU A 223 26.51 9.76 -6.33
N LYS A 224 27.02 11.00 -6.41
CA LYS A 224 26.17 12.19 -6.37
C LYS A 224 25.24 12.28 -7.59
N MET A 225 25.69 11.87 -8.76
CA MET A 225 24.87 11.89 -9.98
C MET A 225 23.97 10.66 -10.14
N LEU A 226 24.16 9.61 -9.32
CA LEU A 226 23.45 8.35 -9.43
C LEU A 226 21.93 8.51 -9.32
N ALA A 227 21.44 9.27 -8.34
CA ALA A 227 20.00 9.48 -8.14
C ALA A 227 19.34 10.09 -9.38
N LEU A 228 19.93 11.15 -9.95
CA LEU A 228 19.43 11.79 -11.17
C LEU A 228 19.47 10.85 -12.38
N LEU A 229 20.54 10.06 -12.54
CA LEU A 229 20.65 9.08 -13.63
C LEU A 229 19.54 8.02 -13.54
N VAL A 230 19.29 7.50 -12.34
CA VAL A 230 18.25 6.49 -12.10
C VAL A 230 16.86 7.06 -12.40
N ILE A 231 16.59 8.30 -12.01
CA ILE A 231 15.35 8.99 -12.36
C ILE A 231 15.21 9.08 -13.88
N ILE A 232 16.22 9.61 -14.60
CA ILE A 232 16.16 9.76 -16.07
C ILE A 232 15.93 8.42 -16.78
N ILE A 233 16.60 7.36 -16.36
CA ILE A 233 16.39 6.01 -16.92
C ILE A 233 14.96 5.53 -16.64
N GLY A 234 14.45 5.73 -15.43
CA GLY A 234 13.09 5.36 -15.06
C GLY A 234 12.02 6.10 -15.87
N ILE A 235 12.22 7.40 -16.11
CA ILE A 235 11.36 8.23 -16.96
C ILE A 235 11.31 7.68 -18.39
N TRP A 236 12.49 7.42 -18.96
CA TRP A 236 12.61 6.91 -20.31
C TRP A 236 11.94 5.53 -20.45
N MET A 237 12.19 4.62 -19.50
CA MET A 237 11.53 3.31 -19.48
C MET A 237 10.01 3.44 -19.34
N GLY A 238 9.52 4.30 -18.45
CA GLY A 238 8.08 4.50 -18.24
C GLY A 238 7.36 4.97 -19.51
N TYR A 239 7.97 5.89 -20.25
CA TYR A 239 7.41 6.42 -21.48
C TYR A 239 7.47 5.43 -22.65
N GLU A 240 8.58 4.72 -22.84
CA GLU A 240 8.67 3.71 -23.91
C GLU A 240 7.73 2.53 -23.67
N MET A 241 7.60 2.07 -22.42
CA MET A 241 6.72 0.95 -22.07
C MET A 241 5.23 1.31 -22.18
N SER A 242 4.87 2.60 -22.11
CA SER A 242 3.49 3.06 -22.22
C SER A 242 3.06 3.36 -23.65
N LYS A 243 3.98 3.44 -24.62
CA LYS A 243 3.60 3.65 -26.02
C LYS A 243 2.83 2.44 -26.53
N PHE A 244 1.72 2.70 -27.21
CA PHE A 244 0.95 1.68 -27.92
C PHE A 244 0.83 2.07 -29.38
N SER A 245 1.00 1.10 -30.26
CA SER A 245 0.61 1.21 -31.66
C SER A 245 -0.15 -0.04 -32.07
N ILE A 246 -1.01 0.09 -33.09
CA ILE A 246 -1.96 -0.96 -33.50
C ILE A 246 -1.25 -2.26 -33.92
N SER A 247 -0.02 -2.18 -34.41
CA SER A 247 0.75 -3.34 -34.87
C SER A 247 1.61 -4.01 -33.78
N TRP A 248 1.65 -3.48 -32.56
CA TRP A 248 2.50 -4.01 -31.50
C TRP A 248 1.83 -5.16 -30.75
N PHE A 249 2.58 -6.23 -30.52
CA PHE A 249 2.13 -7.32 -29.66
C PHE A 249 2.15 -6.88 -28.20
N ASN A 250 1.06 -7.15 -27.48
CA ASN A 250 0.98 -6.92 -26.04
C ASN A 250 1.91 -7.87 -25.27
N ASN A 251 3.06 -7.35 -24.84
CA ASN A 251 4.02 -8.10 -24.04
C ASN A 251 3.44 -8.54 -22.69
N SER A 252 2.50 -7.78 -22.12
CA SER A 252 1.79 -8.15 -20.88
C SER A 252 0.98 -9.45 -21.02
N LEU A 253 0.39 -9.69 -22.18
CA LEU A 253 -0.33 -10.93 -22.49
C LEU A 253 0.64 -12.10 -22.73
N LYS A 254 1.78 -11.86 -23.39
CA LYS A 254 2.83 -12.90 -23.55
C LYS A 254 3.36 -13.39 -22.21
N PHE A 255 3.54 -12.48 -21.24
CA PHE A 255 4.03 -12.77 -19.90
C PHE A 255 2.94 -12.64 -18.84
N TYR A 256 1.77 -13.25 -19.09
CA TYR A 256 0.60 -13.11 -18.23
C TYR A 256 0.84 -13.58 -16.77
N SER A 257 1.56 -14.69 -16.57
CA SER A 257 1.85 -15.19 -15.22
C SER A 257 2.66 -14.19 -14.39
N TYR A 258 3.66 -13.56 -14.99
CA TYR A 258 4.49 -12.55 -14.34
C TYR A 258 3.73 -11.24 -14.10
N SER A 259 3.00 -10.75 -15.10
CA SER A 259 2.21 -9.53 -14.94
C SER A 259 1.12 -9.67 -13.88
N TYR A 260 0.47 -10.84 -13.82
CA TYR A 260 -0.50 -11.19 -12.79
C TYR A 260 0.13 -11.30 -11.39
N PHE A 261 1.32 -11.88 -11.25
CA PHE A 261 2.02 -11.94 -9.97
C PHE A 261 2.40 -10.56 -9.42
N PHE A 262 2.92 -9.67 -10.29
CA PHE A 262 3.33 -8.34 -9.88
C PHE A 262 2.15 -7.40 -9.63
N SER A 263 1.05 -7.50 -10.40
CA SER A 263 -0.15 -6.69 -10.15
C SER A 263 -0.81 -7.05 -8.82
N TYR A 264 -0.91 -8.34 -8.48
CA TYR A 264 -1.52 -8.82 -7.23
C TYR A 264 -0.64 -8.70 -6.00
N MET A 265 0.37 -7.82 -6.00
CA MET A 265 1.19 -7.58 -4.80
C MET A 265 1.78 -8.91 -4.25
N TRP A 266 2.39 -9.72 -5.12
CA TRP A 266 2.94 -11.05 -4.80
C TRP A 266 1.91 -12.00 -4.15
N PHE A 267 0.64 -11.88 -4.54
CA PHE A 267 -0.51 -12.60 -3.97
C PHE A 267 -0.76 -12.36 -2.48
N MET A 268 -0.17 -11.32 -1.88
CA MET A 268 -0.38 -10.99 -0.47
C MET A 268 -1.85 -10.79 -0.09
N PRO A 269 -2.71 -10.12 -0.89
CA PRO A 269 -4.13 -10.00 -0.56
C PRO A 269 -4.82 -11.37 -0.46
N ASN A 270 -4.49 -12.31 -1.36
CA ASN A 270 -5.10 -13.63 -1.38
C ASN A 270 -4.58 -14.49 -0.21
N ILE A 271 -3.29 -14.45 0.08
CA ILE A 271 -2.69 -15.20 1.19
C ILE A 271 -3.29 -14.70 2.52
N SER A 272 -3.32 -13.40 2.73
CA SER A 272 -3.82 -12.81 3.98
C SER A 272 -5.32 -13.03 4.18
N THR A 273 -6.14 -12.87 3.15
CA THR A 273 -7.60 -13.00 3.30
C THR A 273 -8.06 -14.45 3.32
N PHE A 274 -7.56 -15.33 2.44
CA PHE A 274 -8.03 -16.72 2.40
C PHE A 274 -7.43 -17.56 3.52
N THR A 275 -6.12 -17.50 3.77
CA THR A 275 -5.52 -18.40 4.77
C THR A 275 -5.82 -17.95 6.20
N MET A 276 -5.73 -16.64 6.49
CA MET A 276 -5.91 -16.15 7.86
C MET A 276 -7.37 -16.07 8.29
N ASN A 277 -8.35 -15.99 7.39
CA ASN A 277 -9.75 -16.08 7.78
C ASN A 277 -10.22 -17.54 7.90
N TYR A 278 -9.79 -18.41 7.00
CA TYR A 278 -10.27 -19.80 6.95
C TYR A 278 -9.86 -20.62 8.19
N VAL A 279 -8.60 -20.50 8.63
CA VAL A 279 -8.09 -21.31 9.75
C VAL A 279 -8.80 -21.00 11.08
N PRO A 280 -8.92 -19.72 11.53
CA PRO A 280 -9.66 -19.40 12.75
C PRO A 280 -11.13 -19.75 12.67
N LEU A 281 -11.77 -19.59 11.49
CA LEU A 281 -13.19 -19.93 11.32
C LEU A 281 -13.44 -21.43 11.49
N ILE A 282 -12.61 -22.30 10.89
CA ILE A 282 -12.76 -23.76 11.10
C ILE A 282 -12.47 -24.15 12.54
N LEU A 283 -11.43 -23.58 13.14
CA LEU A 283 -11.12 -23.83 14.54
C LEU A 283 -12.31 -23.42 15.44
N SER A 284 -12.89 -22.25 15.21
CA SER A 284 -14.08 -21.80 15.95
C SER A 284 -15.27 -22.74 15.75
N TYR A 285 -15.50 -23.22 14.52
CA TYR A 285 -16.59 -24.15 14.23
C TYR A 285 -16.39 -25.52 14.90
N ASN A 286 -15.16 -26.04 14.88
CA ASN A 286 -14.83 -27.30 15.54
C ASN A 286 -14.94 -27.20 17.07
N LEU A 287 -14.52 -26.07 17.65
CA LEU A 287 -14.71 -25.80 19.07
C LEU A 287 -16.20 -25.73 19.43
N TYR A 288 -16.98 -24.97 18.67
CA TYR A 288 -18.42 -24.85 18.90
C TYR A 288 -19.14 -26.21 18.81
N LYS A 289 -18.88 -26.97 17.73
CA LYS A 289 -19.55 -28.26 17.49
C LYS A 289 -19.12 -29.32 18.50
N ASN A 290 -17.82 -29.48 18.73
CA ASN A 290 -17.33 -30.59 19.54
C ASN A 290 -17.37 -30.25 21.03
N PHE A 291 -16.94 -29.06 21.42
CA PHE A 291 -16.83 -28.70 22.82
C PHE A 291 -18.17 -28.21 23.38
N ASP A 292 -18.73 -27.14 22.81
CA ASP A 292 -19.93 -26.49 23.36
C ASP A 292 -21.18 -27.36 23.16
N GLN A 293 -21.47 -27.77 21.92
CA GLN A 293 -22.64 -28.60 21.61
C GLN A 293 -22.43 -30.10 21.87
N GLY A 294 -21.17 -30.54 21.97
CA GLY A 294 -20.83 -31.96 22.14
C GLY A 294 -20.54 -32.31 23.59
N TRP A 295 -19.27 -32.17 23.99
CA TRP A 295 -18.77 -32.63 25.29
C TRP A 295 -19.46 -31.95 26.47
N ASN A 296 -19.71 -30.63 26.41
CA ASN A 296 -20.38 -29.91 27.49
C ASN A 296 -21.83 -30.38 27.68
N GLU A 297 -22.57 -30.64 26.60
CA GLU A 297 -23.93 -31.20 26.71
C GLU A 297 -23.92 -32.65 27.20
N TYR A 298 -22.95 -33.45 26.77
CA TYR A 298 -22.80 -34.84 27.18
C TYR A 298 -22.46 -34.97 28.67
N PHE A 299 -21.49 -34.21 29.17
CA PHE A 299 -21.14 -34.23 30.60
C PHE A 299 -22.13 -33.46 31.47
N GLY A 300 -22.79 -32.45 30.91
CA GLY A 300 -23.79 -31.65 31.59
C GLY A 300 -25.18 -32.28 31.53
N GLY A 301 -26.13 -31.56 30.93
CA GLY A 301 -27.55 -31.86 31.01
C GLY A 301 -27.96 -33.21 30.44
N GLN A 302 -27.47 -33.58 29.24
CA GLN A 302 -27.92 -34.81 28.58
C GLN A 302 -27.40 -36.07 29.30
N GLY A 303 -26.14 -36.06 29.75
CA GLY A 303 -25.57 -37.17 30.52
C GLY A 303 -26.24 -37.35 31.87
N MET A 304 -26.45 -36.26 32.62
CA MET A 304 -27.16 -36.33 33.90
C MET A 304 -28.59 -36.86 33.73
N TYR A 305 -29.32 -36.37 32.72
CA TYR A 305 -30.66 -36.87 32.41
C TYR A 305 -30.66 -38.38 32.12
N LYS A 306 -29.71 -38.86 31.30
CA LYS A 306 -29.60 -40.28 30.95
C LYS A 306 -29.27 -41.14 32.18
N ASN A 307 -28.40 -40.66 33.06
CA ASN A 307 -28.05 -41.38 34.29
C ASN A 307 -29.25 -41.47 35.25
N MET A 308 -29.96 -40.36 35.47
CA MET A 308 -31.17 -40.34 36.30
C MET A 308 -32.25 -41.28 35.76
N LYS A 309 -32.48 -41.28 34.44
CA LYS A 309 -33.42 -42.20 33.80
C LYS A 309 -33.04 -43.67 34.01
N ASN A 310 -31.76 -44.02 33.84
CA ASN A 310 -31.31 -45.40 34.03
C ASN A 310 -31.48 -45.86 35.49
N ASN A 311 -31.14 -44.99 36.44
CA ASN A 311 -31.33 -45.26 37.86
C ASN A 311 -32.82 -45.41 38.22
N SER A 312 -33.70 -44.57 37.68
CA SER A 312 -35.15 -44.70 37.93
C SER A 312 -35.73 -45.99 37.36
N ILE A 313 -35.27 -46.42 36.17
CA ILE A 313 -35.68 -47.71 35.58
C ILE A 313 -35.20 -48.87 36.46
N PHE A 314 -33.96 -48.81 36.98
CA PHE A 314 -33.44 -49.83 37.89
C PHE A 314 -34.21 -49.88 39.21
N PHE A 315 -34.52 -48.71 39.80
CA PHE A 315 -35.36 -48.65 41.01
C PHE A 315 -36.77 -49.18 40.76
N GLN A 316 -37.36 -48.87 39.61
CA GLN A 316 -38.68 -49.41 39.24
C GLN A 316 -38.64 -50.94 39.13
N PHE A 317 -37.56 -51.51 38.57
CA PHE A 317 -37.39 -52.96 38.53
C PHE A 317 -37.29 -53.58 39.93
N LEU A 318 -36.54 -52.96 40.85
CA LEU A 318 -36.48 -53.41 42.25
C LEU A 318 -37.83 -53.27 42.98
N GLN A 319 -38.62 -52.26 42.64
CA GLN A 319 -39.95 -51.98 43.20
C GLN A 319 -41.07 -52.87 42.61
N ASN A 320 -40.84 -53.52 41.46
CA ASN A 320 -41.81 -54.42 40.83
C ASN A 320 -41.65 -55.88 41.29
N ASN A 321 -41.18 -56.10 42.52
CA ASN A 321 -41.00 -57.43 43.09
C ASN A 321 -42.23 -57.85 43.92
N ASN A 322 -42.43 -59.16 44.10
CA ASN A 322 -43.52 -59.68 44.92
C ASN A 322 -43.35 -59.33 46.40
N MET A 323 -44.45 -59.16 47.14
CA MET A 323 -44.48 -58.82 48.58
C MET A 323 -43.56 -59.67 49.46
N LYS A 324 -43.33 -60.94 49.10
CA LYS A 324 -42.42 -61.85 49.81
C LYS A 324 -40.97 -61.32 49.88
N ILE A 325 -40.49 -60.69 48.81
CA ILE A 325 -39.12 -60.16 48.73
C ILE A 325 -38.96 -58.93 49.65
N TYR A 326 -40.00 -58.09 49.76
CA TYR A 326 -39.98 -56.96 50.70
C TYR A 326 -39.90 -57.39 52.16
N LEU A 327 -40.61 -58.47 52.53
CA LEU A 327 -40.58 -58.98 53.90
C LEU A 327 -39.19 -59.52 54.29
N ILE A 328 -38.47 -60.15 53.36
CA ILE A 328 -37.10 -60.63 53.59
C ILE A 328 -36.14 -59.44 53.84
N LEU A 329 -36.32 -58.34 53.12
CA LEU A 329 -35.52 -57.11 53.30
C LEU A 329 -35.75 -56.39 54.63
N PHE A 330 -36.87 -56.62 55.32
CA PHE A 330 -37.13 -56.04 56.65
C PHE A 330 -36.49 -56.84 57.80
N ILE A 331 -36.20 -58.12 57.56
CA ILE A 331 -35.63 -59.04 58.56
C ILE A 331 -34.10 -58.99 58.55
N LEU A 332 -33.51 -58.79 57.37
CA LEU A 332 -32.11 -58.40 57.19
C LEU A 332 -31.93 -56.91 57.54
#